data_AF-A0A358NBS2-F1
#
_entry.id   AF-A0A358NBS2-F1
#
_cell.length_a   1.000
_cell.length_b   1.000
_cell.length_c   1.000
_cell.angle_alpha   90.00
_cell.angle_beta   90.00
_cell.angle_gamma   90.00
#
_symmetry.space_group_name_H-M   'P 1'
#
loop_
_entity.id
_entity.type
_entity.pdbx_description
1 polymer ?
#
loop_
_entity_poly.entity_id
_entity_poly.type
_entity_poly.pdbx_seq_one_letter_code
_entity_poly.pdbx_strand_id
1 'polypeptide(L)'
;MKTFLHKRRSGQALIEFALVALVLYMLVGAALTFGLWIFAAGQIQQAANVGARELSQTPLPFDSTFETALDNTAVRQRIYDDRWLVIDLNQLEASNPNYNFFEDVVPEMPLLNQQLASLYIVDRFDHDGDSTTDDVRLMRYPGALLTRSDTISTPALTDKPWVAQQYVVQIPLVIERTTGHNGGGGGERIRWVNVVEEIDTEDLPEDNQGDNPDPFSLENSNTEMRGVVAVRIHYPAQSAWLSSYQDRGVLVPNAADPNVADDSAVVVTNGSSQTGSLIERPLIGTNSNGEQIYAGTYGGKYGLGIHGAMTSPELTGSGSGIRPYRRVLVSNAIFRREIFTSNSP
;
A
#
# COMPACT_ATOMS: atom_id res chain seq x y z
N MET A 1 -58.78 32.12 29.54
CA MET A 1 -58.34 30.85 28.94
C MET A 1 -57.11 31.15 28.08
N LYS A 2 -55.90 30.95 28.61
CA LYS A 2 -54.64 31.19 27.88
C LYS A 2 -54.15 29.86 27.32
N THR A 3 -54.26 29.68 26.01
CA THR A 3 -53.73 28.54 25.27
C THR A 3 -52.22 28.70 25.16
N PHE A 4 -51.46 27.85 25.86
CA PHE A 4 -50.01 27.75 25.69
C PHE A 4 -49.71 27.03 24.38
N LEU A 5 -49.24 27.77 23.37
CA LEU A 5 -48.57 27.21 22.20
C LEU A 5 -47.27 26.53 22.66
N HIS A 6 -47.30 25.22 22.87
CA HIS A 6 -46.09 24.41 23.00
C HIS A 6 -45.35 24.42 21.67
N LYS A 7 -44.39 25.34 21.52
CA LYS A 7 -43.46 25.39 20.39
C LYS A 7 -42.66 24.07 20.37
N ARG A 8 -42.64 23.39 19.23
CA ARG A 8 -41.92 22.12 18.97
C ARG A 8 -40.42 22.24 19.31
N ARG A 9 -40.04 22.01 20.57
CA ARG A 9 -38.64 21.97 21.05
C ARG A 9 -37.91 20.66 20.72
N SER A 10 -38.66 19.58 20.44
CA SER A 10 -38.08 18.27 20.12
C SER A 10 -37.32 18.25 18.78
N GLY A 11 -37.79 18.97 17.77
CA GLY A 11 -37.12 19.05 16.46
C GLY A 11 -35.82 19.85 16.47
N GLN A 12 -35.74 20.90 17.30
CA GLN A 12 -34.53 21.71 17.46
C GLN A 12 -33.41 20.92 18.15
N ALA A 13 -33.73 20.20 19.24
CA ALA A 13 -32.76 19.37 19.94
C ALA A 13 -32.21 18.24 19.07
N LEU A 14 -33.04 17.66 18.19
CA LEU A 14 -32.60 16.65 17.23
C LEU A 14 -31.60 17.21 16.20
N ILE A 15 -31.86 18.42 15.68
CA ILE A 15 -30.97 19.08 14.71
C ILE A 15 -29.65 19.47 15.38
N GLU A 16 -29.70 20.07 16.58
CA GLU A 16 -28.50 20.42 17.34
C GLU A 16 -27.67 19.18 17.66
N PHE A 17 -28.31 18.09 18.12
CA PHE A 17 -27.62 16.82 18.35
C PHE A 17 -27.02 16.25 17.07
N ALA A 18 -27.76 16.24 15.95
CA ALA A 18 -27.27 15.74 14.67
C ALA A 18 -26.05 16.54 14.18
N LEU A 19 -26.08 17.86 14.33
CA LEU A 19 -24.98 18.73 13.92
C LEU A 19 -23.76 18.53 14.82
N VAL A 20 -23.93 18.48 16.14
CA VAL A 20 -22.84 18.22 17.09
C VAL A 20 -22.25 16.83 16.87
N ALA A 21 -23.09 15.81 16.66
CA ALA A 21 -22.64 14.44 16.38
C ALA A 21 -21.87 14.36 15.05
N LEU A 22 -22.33 15.04 14.00
CA LEU A 22 -21.63 15.10 12.71
C LEU A 22 -20.26 15.77 12.85
N VAL A 23 -20.18 16.92 13.52
CA VAL A 23 -18.92 17.64 13.74
C VAL A 23 -17.96 16.80 14.57
N LEU A 24 -18.44 16.16 15.64
CA LEU A 24 -17.63 15.27 16.47
C LEU A 24 -17.11 14.07 15.67
N TYR A 25 -17.96 13.43 14.86
CA TYR A 25 -17.57 12.33 13.98
C TYR A 25 -16.46 12.77 13.01
N MET A 26 -16.61 13.93 12.36
CA MET A 26 -15.59 14.46 11.46
C MET A 26 -14.27 14.74 12.18
N LEU A 27 -14.31 15.34 13.37
CA LEU A 27 -13.11 15.64 14.16
C LEU A 27 -12.40 14.36 14.61
N VAL A 28 -13.13 13.36 15.10
CA VAL A 28 -12.56 12.07 15.52
C VAL A 28 -12.00 11.32 14.31
N GLY A 29 -12.75 11.23 13.21
CA GLY A 29 -12.31 10.58 11.98
C GLY A 29 -11.07 11.24 11.38
N ALA A 30 -11.01 12.58 11.40
CA ALA A 30 -9.81 13.33 10.99
C ALA A 30 -8.63 13.06 11.93
N ALA A 31 -8.82 13.14 13.24
CA ALA A 31 -7.75 12.91 14.22
C ALA A 31 -7.17 11.50 14.10
N LEU A 32 -8.01 10.47 13.95
CA LEU A 32 -7.56 9.09 13.75
C LEU A 32 -6.83 8.91 12.42
N THR A 33 -7.39 9.45 11.32
CA THR A 33 -6.78 9.34 9.99
C THR A 33 -5.41 10.03 9.95
N PHE A 34 -5.34 11.30 10.38
CA PHE A 34 -4.08 12.04 10.37
C PHE A 34 -3.08 11.49 11.39
N GLY A 35 -3.54 11.03 12.55
CA GLY A 35 -2.68 10.37 13.54
C GLY A 35 -1.99 9.13 12.98
N LEU A 36 -2.75 8.25 12.30
CA LEU A 36 -2.21 7.08 11.62
C LEU A 36 -1.22 7.48 10.51
N TRP A 37 -1.54 8.50 9.72
CA TRP A 37 -0.69 8.93 8.61
C TRP A 37 0.61 9.58 9.08
N ILE A 38 0.59 10.37 10.17
CA ILE A 38 1.79 10.93 10.78
C ILE A 38 2.67 9.81 11.36
N PHE A 39 2.05 8.84 12.03
CA PHE A 39 2.77 7.66 12.52
C PHE A 39 3.44 6.90 11.35
N ALA A 40 2.68 6.58 10.31
CA ALA A 40 3.19 5.89 9.13
C ALA A 40 4.31 6.67 8.44
N ALA A 41 4.16 7.98 8.27
CA ALA A 41 5.17 8.86 7.70
C ALA A 41 6.49 8.82 8.50
N GLY A 42 6.41 8.84 9.84
CA GLY A 42 7.59 8.71 10.70
C GLY A 42 8.29 7.36 10.53
N GLN A 43 7.52 6.26 10.48
CA GLN A 43 8.07 4.91 10.31
C GLN A 43 8.74 4.73 8.95
N ILE A 44 8.10 5.14 7.85
CA ILE A 44 8.72 5.03 6.52
C ILE A 44 9.96 5.94 6.37
N GLN A 45 10.00 7.08 7.07
CA GLN A 45 11.18 7.94 7.08
C GLN A 45 12.36 7.31 7.81
N GLN A 46 12.10 6.65 8.93
CA GLN A 46 13.13 5.88 9.62
C GLN A 46 13.59 4.70 8.76
N ALA A 47 12.67 3.96 8.15
CA ALA A 47 12.97 2.85 7.26
C ALA A 47 13.82 3.29 6.06
N ALA A 48 13.48 4.41 5.40
CA ALA A 48 14.25 4.94 4.27
C ALA A 48 15.67 5.31 4.68
N ASN A 49 15.83 5.97 5.84
CA ASN A 49 17.15 6.32 6.36
C ASN A 49 18.02 5.09 6.67
N VAL A 50 17.43 4.06 7.30
CA VAL A 50 18.16 2.81 7.60
C VAL A 50 18.51 2.07 6.31
N GLY A 51 17.56 1.92 5.39
CA GLY A 51 17.77 1.23 4.11
C GLY A 51 18.87 1.89 3.29
N ALA A 52 18.77 3.20 3.08
CA ALA A 52 19.73 3.93 2.27
C ALA A 52 21.13 3.93 2.92
N ARG A 53 21.22 4.05 4.24
CA ARG A 53 22.50 4.01 4.98
C ARG A 53 23.16 2.63 4.94
N GLU A 54 22.41 1.56 5.19
CA GLU A 54 22.99 0.21 5.16
C GLU A 54 23.38 -0.18 3.74
N LEU A 55 22.56 0.20 2.75
CA LEU A 55 22.87 -0.08 1.35
C LEU A 55 24.08 0.73 0.87
N SER A 56 24.26 1.98 1.34
CA SER A 56 25.44 2.77 1.01
C SER A 56 26.74 2.20 1.56
N GLN A 57 26.68 1.39 2.62
CA GLN A 57 27.84 0.74 3.26
C GLN A 57 28.01 -0.73 2.84
N THR A 58 27.19 -1.21 1.92
CA THR A 58 27.29 -2.59 1.45
C THR A 58 28.33 -2.70 0.32
N PRO A 59 29.28 -3.63 0.40
CA PRO A 59 30.25 -3.86 -0.67
C PRO A 59 29.56 -4.46 -1.90
N LEU A 60 29.27 -3.61 -2.88
CA LEU A 60 28.62 -3.97 -4.14
C LEU A 60 29.50 -3.59 -5.35
N PRO A 61 29.40 -4.29 -6.49
CA PRO A 61 30.11 -3.97 -7.74
C PRO A 61 29.80 -2.56 -8.25
N PHE A 62 30.80 -1.84 -8.76
CA PHE A 62 30.67 -0.41 -9.10
C PHE A 62 29.64 -0.12 -10.21
N ASP A 63 29.43 -1.09 -11.10
CA ASP A 63 28.52 -1.11 -12.24
C ASP A 63 27.11 -1.62 -11.89
N SER A 64 26.89 -2.09 -10.66
CA SER A 64 25.57 -2.56 -10.22
C SER A 64 24.53 -1.43 -10.30
N THR A 65 23.36 -1.72 -10.88
CA THR A 65 22.13 -0.92 -10.74
C THR A 65 21.47 -1.20 -9.39
N PHE A 66 20.44 -0.43 -9.04
CA PHE A 66 19.72 -0.57 -7.78
C PHE A 66 18.97 -1.92 -7.68
N GLU A 67 18.31 -2.33 -8.76
CA GLU A 67 17.57 -3.60 -8.84
C GLU A 67 18.52 -4.78 -8.69
N THR A 68 19.65 -4.73 -9.40
CA THR A 68 20.70 -5.74 -9.28
C THR A 68 21.26 -5.80 -7.85
N ALA A 69 21.36 -4.65 -7.18
CA ALA A 69 21.79 -4.59 -5.79
C ALA A 69 20.75 -5.20 -4.84
N LEU A 70 19.46 -4.95 -5.04
CA LEU A 70 18.38 -5.58 -4.27
C LEU A 70 18.28 -7.10 -4.50
N ASP A 71 18.74 -7.57 -5.66
CA ASP A 71 18.82 -9.00 -5.97
C ASP A 71 20.05 -9.70 -5.36
N ASN A 72 21.01 -8.92 -4.85
CA ASN A 72 22.21 -9.47 -4.23
C ASN A 72 21.89 -10.21 -2.92
N THR A 73 22.39 -11.43 -2.77
CA THR A 73 22.23 -12.27 -1.56
C THR A 73 22.56 -11.53 -0.26
N ALA A 74 23.63 -10.73 -0.22
CA ALA A 74 24.03 -10.01 0.98
C ALA A 74 23.02 -8.92 1.37
N VAL A 75 22.46 -8.22 0.36
CA VAL A 75 21.43 -7.20 0.57
C VAL A 75 20.12 -7.84 0.99
N ARG A 76 19.72 -8.95 0.36
CA ARG A 76 18.49 -9.67 0.70
C ARG A 76 18.48 -10.23 2.12
N GLN A 77 19.59 -10.84 2.54
CA GLN A 77 19.66 -11.42 3.87
C GLN A 77 19.72 -10.38 4.99
N ARG A 78 20.29 -9.20 4.73
CA ARG A 78 20.57 -8.20 5.78
C ARG A 78 19.68 -6.96 5.72
N ILE A 79 19.42 -6.44 4.54
CA ILE A 79 18.83 -5.10 4.36
C ILE A 79 17.37 -5.21 3.97
N TYR A 80 17.06 -5.78 2.82
CA TYR A 80 15.70 -5.81 2.30
C TYR A 80 15.46 -7.01 1.41
N ASP A 81 14.36 -7.71 1.65
CA ASP A 81 13.85 -8.77 0.78
C ASP A 81 12.33 -8.61 0.68
N ASP A 82 11.83 -8.51 -0.54
CA ASP A 82 10.44 -8.24 -0.87
C ASP A 82 9.52 -9.42 -0.48
N ARG A 83 10.05 -10.63 -0.38
CA ARG A 83 9.31 -11.83 0.06
C ARG A 83 8.82 -11.70 1.50
N TRP A 84 9.54 -10.95 2.35
CA TRP A 84 9.15 -10.70 3.73
C TRP A 84 8.01 -9.69 3.87
N LEU A 85 7.52 -9.10 2.77
CA LEU A 85 6.34 -8.23 2.77
C LEU A 85 5.03 -9.00 2.98
N VAL A 86 5.04 -10.33 2.87
CA VAL A 86 3.86 -11.17 3.06
C VAL A 86 4.20 -12.39 3.92
N ILE A 87 3.54 -12.48 5.08
CA ILE A 87 3.66 -13.60 6.00
C ILE A 87 2.35 -14.35 6.05
N ASP A 88 2.39 -15.66 5.82
CA ASP A 88 1.26 -16.58 5.96
C ASP A 88 1.07 -16.93 7.45
N LEU A 89 0.00 -16.41 8.04
CA LEU A 89 -0.31 -16.62 9.45
C LEU A 89 -0.80 -18.04 9.73
N ASN A 90 -1.44 -18.71 8.76
CA ASN A 90 -1.91 -20.08 8.93
C ASN A 90 -0.71 -21.04 9.01
N GLN A 91 0.28 -20.85 8.14
CA GLN A 91 1.53 -21.62 8.20
C GLN A 91 2.38 -21.29 9.43
N LEU A 92 2.43 -20.00 9.82
CA LEU A 92 3.14 -19.58 11.02
C LEU A 92 2.53 -20.24 12.27
N GLU A 93 1.21 -20.19 12.42
CA GLU A 93 0.47 -20.80 13.53
C GLU A 93 0.63 -22.33 13.55
N ALA A 94 0.67 -22.98 12.38
CA ALA A 94 0.95 -24.41 12.27
C ALA A 94 2.38 -24.78 12.71
N SER A 95 3.37 -23.91 12.41
CA SER A 95 4.77 -24.12 12.78
C SER A 95 5.07 -23.78 14.25
N ASN A 96 4.44 -22.73 14.78
CA ASN A 96 4.57 -22.26 16.15
C ASN A 96 3.22 -21.71 16.64
N PRO A 97 2.40 -22.50 17.35
CA PRO A 97 1.06 -22.07 17.77
C PRO A 97 1.00 -20.88 18.74
N ASN A 98 2.08 -20.61 19.48
CA ASN A 98 2.14 -19.55 20.49
C ASN A 98 3.03 -18.38 20.06
N TYR A 99 3.17 -18.16 18.76
CA TYR A 99 4.04 -17.12 18.23
C TYR A 99 3.62 -15.72 18.69
N ASN A 100 4.61 -14.87 18.95
CA ASN A 100 4.45 -13.43 18.98
C ASN A 100 5.13 -12.85 17.74
N PHE A 101 4.34 -12.24 16.86
CA PHE A 101 4.85 -11.70 15.59
C PHE A 101 6.06 -10.76 15.77
N PHE A 102 6.03 -9.88 16.77
CA PHE A 102 7.08 -8.87 16.97
C PHE A 102 8.31 -9.40 17.73
N GLU A 103 8.18 -10.49 18.46
CA GLU A 103 9.30 -11.08 19.23
C GLU A 103 9.94 -12.26 18.49
N ASP A 104 9.15 -13.03 17.73
CA ASP A 104 9.61 -14.24 17.07
C ASP A 104 9.88 -14.05 15.57
N VAL A 105 9.06 -13.27 14.86
CA VAL A 105 9.15 -13.14 13.39
C VAL A 105 9.93 -11.91 12.98
N VAL A 106 9.60 -10.74 13.55
CA VAL A 106 10.23 -9.46 13.17
C VAL A 106 11.76 -9.50 13.32
N PRO A 107 12.36 -10.02 14.42
CA PRO A 107 13.81 -10.05 14.54
C PRO A 107 14.54 -10.90 13.49
N GLU A 108 13.85 -11.84 12.85
CA GLU A 108 14.40 -12.65 11.76
C GLU A 108 14.37 -11.95 10.39
N MET A 109 13.60 -10.87 10.25
CA MET A 109 13.48 -10.14 9.00
C MET A 109 14.74 -9.32 8.69
N PRO A 110 15.00 -8.97 7.42
CA PRO A 110 16.01 -7.97 7.06
C PRO A 110 15.72 -6.60 7.68
N LEU A 111 16.76 -5.79 7.93
CA LEU A 111 16.67 -4.56 8.71
C LEU A 111 15.59 -3.58 8.24
N LEU A 112 15.42 -3.38 6.93
CA LEU A 112 14.39 -2.51 6.38
C LEU A 112 13.00 -3.12 6.58
N ASN A 113 12.82 -4.43 6.33
CA ASN A 113 11.57 -5.13 6.60
C ASN A 113 11.18 -5.05 8.09
N GLN A 114 12.14 -5.10 9.01
CA GLN A 114 11.89 -4.90 10.45
C GLN A 114 11.26 -3.54 10.75
N GLN A 115 11.77 -2.46 10.12
CA GLN A 115 11.20 -1.13 10.29
C GLN A 115 9.78 -1.05 9.71
N LEU A 116 9.52 -1.73 8.59
CA LEU A 116 8.22 -1.75 7.93
C LEU A 116 7.18 -2.62 8.64
N ALA A 117 7.59 -3.59 9.47
CA ALA A 117 6.69 -4.57 10.10
C ALA A 117 5.57 -3.93 10.92
N SER A 118 5.81 -2.77 11.52
CA SER A 118 4.79 -2.02 12.28
C SER A 118 3.63 -1.48 11.43
N LEU A 119 3.82 -1.41 10.10
CA LEU A 119 2.84 -0.91 9.14
C LEU A 119 2.01 -2.02 8.49
N TYR A 120 2.32 -3.29 8.80
CA TYR A 120 1.65 -4.42 8.19
C TYR A 120 0.19 -4.50 8.65
N ILE A 121 -0.66 -4.96 7.74
CA ILE A 121 -2.08 -5.18 7.96
C ILE A 121 -2.36 -6.67 8.01
N VAL A 122 -3.35 -7.04 8.82
CA VAL A 122 -3.94 -8.38 8.76
C VAL A 122 -4.94 -8.41 7.61
N ASP A 123 -4.76 -9.35 6.70
CA ASP A 123 -5.61 -9.57 5.54
C ASP A 123 -6.15 -11.00 5.55
N ARG A 124 -7.38 -11.17 5.06
CA ARG A 124 -8.05 -12.46 4.95
C ARG A 124 -8.80 -12.50 3.65
N PHE A 125 -8.58 -13.54 2.86
CA PHE A 125 -9.35 -13.76 1.64
C PHE A 125 -9.38 -15.24 1.26
N ASP A 126 -10.46 -15.60 0.59
CA ASP A 126 -10.64 -16.85 -0.11
C ASP A 126 -9.77 -16.83 -1.39
N HIS A 127 -8.76 -17.71 -1.44
CA HIS A 127 -7.76 -17.73 -2.51
C HIS A 127 -8.19 -18.53 -3.74
N ASP A 128 -8.96 -19.59 -3.55
CA ASP A 128 -9.35 -20.54 -4.60
C ASP A 128 -10.84 -20.43 -4.99
N GLY A 129 -11.61 -19.60 -4.29
CA GLY A 129 -13.04 -19.42 -4.54
C GLY A 129 -13.86 -20.62 -4.09
N ASP A 130 -13.27 -21.51 -3.29
CA ASP A 130 -13.90 -22.70 -2.77
C ASP A 130 -14.36 -22.44 -1.32
N SER A 131 -15.67 -22.39 -1.11
CA SER A 131 -16.27 -22.24 0.22
C SER A 131 -15.92 -23.36 1.23
N THR A 132 -15.23 -24.42 0.80
CA THR A 132 -14.82 -25.56 1.65
C THR A 132 -13.38 -25.48 2.14
N THR A 133 -12.55 -24.61 1.57
CA THR A 133 -11.19 -24.34 2.05
C THR A 133 -11.20 -23.14 2.99
N ASP A 134 -10.29 -23.15 3.97
CA ASP A 134 -10.19 -22.05 4.92
C ASP A 134 -9.55 -20.83 4.25
N ASP A 135 -10.08 -19.64 4.58
CA ASP A 135 -9.52 -18.36 4.14
C ASP A 135 -8.01 -18.28 4.45
N VAL A 136 -7.25 -17.77 3.47
CA VAL A 136 -5.83 -17.48 3.67
C VAL A 136 -5.71 -16.26 4.57
N ARG A 137 -5.08 -16.43 5.73
CA ARG A 137 -4.80 -15.34 6.67
C ARG A 137 -3.36 -14.87 6.49
N LEU A 138 -3.20 -13.61 6.09
CA LEU A 138 -1.89 -13.02 5.85
C LEU A 138 -1.63 -11.83 6.79
N MET A 139 -0.38 -11.64 7.16
CA MET A 139 0.14 -10.39 7.71
C MET A 139 1.05 -9.80 6.64
N ARG A 140 0.64 -8.68 6.05
CA ARG A 140 1.30 -8.15 4.86
C ARG A 140 1.44 -6.64 4.86
N TYR A 141 2.40 -6.13 4.11
CA TYR A 141 2.48 -4.70 3.82
C TYR A 141 1.23 -4.25 3.03
N PRO A 142 0.62 -3.10 3.35
CA PRO A 142 -0.55 -2.63 2.62
C PRO A 142 -0.22 -2.30 1.14
N GLY A 143 -1.14 -2.68 0.25
CA GLY A 143 -0.98 -2.58 -1.21
C GLY A 143 -1.84 -3.62 -1.94
N ALA A 144 -1.65 -3.76 -3.25
CA ALA A 144 -2.20 -4.87 -4.02
C ALA A 144 -1.40 -6.15 -3.74
N LEU A 145 -2.10 -7.27 -3.57
CA LEU A 145 -1.46 -8.59 -3.47
C LEU A 145 -1.47 -9.23 -4.84
N LEU A 146 -0.31 -9.61 -5.34
CA LEU A 146 -0.13 -10.27 -6.63
C LEU A 146 0.47 -11.66 -6.42
N THR A 147 0.18 -12.60 -7.33
CA THR A 147 0.95 -13.85 -7.41
C THR A 147 2.26 -13.57 -8.11
N ARG A 148 3.37 -13.90 -7.48
CA ARG A 148 4.71 -13.75 -8.04
C ARG A 148 4.86 -14.64 -9.28
N SER A 149 5.27 -14.06 -10.40
CA SER A 149 5.63 -14.77 -11.63
C SER A 149 7.12 -15.13 -11.69
N ASP A 150 7.94 -14.37 -10.97
CA ASP A 150 9.38 -14.48 -11.05
C ASP A 150 9.89 -15.70 -10.29
N THR A 151 10.98 -16.28 -10.80
CA THR A 151 11.66 -17.37 -10.11
C THR A 151 12.11 -16.93 -8.73
N ILE A 152 11.81 -17.75 -7.71
CA ILE A 152 12.21 -17.49 -6.33
C ILE A 152 13.74 -17.34 -6.27
N SER A 153 14.21 -16.12 -6.03
CA SER A 153 15.64 -15.80 -6.03
C SER A 153 16.36 -16.45 -4.85
N THR A 154 17.66 -16.68 -5.03
CA THR A 154 18.54 -17.22 -3.98
C THR A 154 18.89 -16.16 -2.94
N PRO A 155 18.97 -16.51 -1.65
CA PRO A 155 18.75 -17.84 -1.07
C PRO A 155 17.26 -18.14 -0.92
N ALA A 156 16.89 -19.40 -1.15
CA ALA A 156 15.52 -19.85 -0.89
C ALA A 156 15.28 -19.89 0.63
N LEU A 157 14.14 -19.35 1.07
CA LEU A 157 13.74 -19.31 2.48
C LEU A 157 13.03 -20.62 2.87
N THR A 158 13.66 -21.76 2.61
CA THR A 158 13.06 -23.09 2.85
C THR A 158 12.89 -23.41 4.33
N ASP A 159 13.67 -22.78 5.19
CA ASP A 159 13.61 -22.87 6.65
C ASP A 159 12.46 -22.05 7.25
N LYS A 160 11.81 -21.20 6.45
CA LYS A 160 10.74 -20.27 6.87
C LYS A 160 9.53 -20.41 5.94
N PRO A 161 8.79 -21.53 6.02
CA PRO A 161 7.65 -21.78 5.13
C PRO A 161 6.55 -20.71 5.26
N TRP A 162 6.43 -20.07 6.43
CA TRP A 162 5.48 -18.99 6.67
C TRP A 162 5.80 -17.68 5.94
N VAL A 163 6.98 -17.52 5.33
CA VAL A 163 7.21 -16.41 4.40
C VAL A 163 6.57 -16.78 3.08
N ALA A 164 5.52 -16.06 2.68
CA ALA A 164 4.69 -16.42 1.55
C ALA A 164 5.34 -16.00 0.22
N GLN A 165 6.36 -16.76 -0.20
CA GLN A 165 7.21 -16.46 -1.35
C GLN A 165 6.45 -16.43 -2.69
N GLN A 166 5.28 -17.06 -2.76
CA GLN A 166 4.38 -17.05 -3.91
C GLN A 166 3.68 -15.70 -4.12
N TYR A 167 3.73 -14.80 -3.14
CA TYR A 167 3.09 -13.50 -3.23
C TYR A 167 4.12 -12.35 -3.32
N VAL A 168 3.66 -11.24 -3.90
CA VAL A 168 4.38 -9.97 -3.92
C VAL A 168 3.40 -8.84 -3.67
N VAL A 169 3.85 -7.78 -3.01
CA VAL A 169 3.06 -6.57 -2.77
C VAL A 169 3.54 -5.46 -3.69
N GLN A 170 2.63 -4.90 -4.48
CA GLN A 170 2.87 -3.70 -5.25
C GLN A 170 1.81 -2.65 -4.94
N ILE A 171 2.16 -1.38 -5.12
CA ILE A 171 1.29 -0.27 -4.75
C ILE A 171 0.72 0.35 -6.02
N PRO A 172 -0.63 0.47 -6.13
CA PRO A 172 -1.25 1.19 -7.23
C PRO A 172 -1.23 2.70 -6.97
N LEU A 173 -0.37 3.43 -7.68
CA LEU A 173 -0.42 4.89 -7.68
C LEU A 173 -1.49 5.35 -8.68
N VAL A 174 -2.51 6.06 -8.20
CA VAL A 174 -3.57 6.57 -9.07
C VAL A 174 -3.14 7.91 -9.65
N ILE A 175 -2.87 7.91 -10.96
CA ILE A 175 -2.42 9.09 -11.70
C ILE A 175 -3.60 9.96 -12.08
N GLU A 176 -4.63 9.33 -12.63
CA GLU A 176 -5.79 10.02 -13.19
C GLU A 176 -7.05 9.22 -12.88
N ARG A 177 -8.20 9.89 -12.84
CA ARG A 177 -9.50 9.26 -12.83
C ARG A 177 -10.22 9.61 -14.12
N THR A 178 -10.62 8.60 -14.87
CA THR A 178 -11.32 8.80 -16.15
C THR A 178 -12.70 9.42 -15.86
N THR A 179 -13.18 10.25 -16.78
CA THR A 179 -14.54 10.79 -16.70
C THR A 179 -15.56 9.66 -16.91
N GLY A 180 -16.56 9.57 -16.03
CA GLY A 180 -17.62 8.55 -16.02
C GLY A 180 -19.01 9.19 -15.89
N HIS A 181 -20.04 8.44 -15.48
CA HIS A 181 -21.43 8.89 -15.42
C HIS A 181 -21.59 10.31 -14.81
N ASN A 182 -22.30 11.21 -15.50
CA ASN A 182 -22.42 12.65 -15.18
C ASN A 182 -21.08 13.44 -15.14
N GLY A 183 -20.09 12.99 -15.91
CA GLY A 183 -18.77 13.63 -16.00
C GLY A 183 -17.80 13.20 -14.90
N GLY A 184 -18.00 12.03 -14.29
CA GLY A 184 -17.22 11.51 -13.18
C GLY A 184 -17.23 9.99 -13.01
N GLY A 185 -16.07 9.35 -12.82
CA GLY A 185 -15.99 7.97 -12.33
C GLY A 185 -15.89 6.84 -13.37
N GLY A 186 -15.19 7.05 -14.48
CA GLY A 186 -15.01 6.06 -15.56
C GLY A 186 -13.90 5.04 -15.27
N GLY A 187 -13.64 4.75 -13.99
CA GLY A 187 -12.50 3.96 -13.55
C GLY A 187 -11.22 4.78 -13.32
N GLU A 188 -10.25 4.14 -12.67
CA GLU A 188 -9.00 4.76 -12.27
C GLU A 188 -7.86 4.37 -13.21
N ARG A 189 -7.04 5.35 -13.62
CA ARG A 189 -5.77 5.09 -14.30
C ARG A 189 -4.67 4.97 -13.26
N ILE A 190 -4.05 3.81 -13.20
CA ILE A 190 -3.04 3.48 -12.18
C ILE A 190 -1.68 3.21 -12.80
N ARG A 191 -0.65 3.50 -12.01
CA ARG A 191 0.74 3.11 -12.24
C ARG A 191 1.19 2.22 -11.10
N TRP A 192 1.80 1.09 -11.41
CA TRP A 192 2.44 0.23 -10.42
C TRP A 192 3.73 0.85 -9.93
N VAL A 193 3.91 0.85 -8.62
CA VAL A 193 5.17 1.17 -7.95
C VAL A 193 5.51 0.08 -6.95
N ASN A 194 6.79 -0.19 -6.78
CA ASN A 194 7.27 -1.12 -5.75
C ASN A 194 7.22 -0.47 -4.36
N VAL A 195 7.32 -1.25 -3.30
CA VAL A 195 7.35 -0.70 -1.93
C VAL A 195 8.63 0.11 -1.71
N VAL A 196 9.74 -0.39 -2.27
CA VAL A 196 11.06 0.26 -2.24
C VAL A 196 11.49 0.46 -3.69
N GLU A 197 11.83 1.69 -4.05
CA GLU A 197 12.29 2.09 -5.39
C GLU A 197 13.51 3.01 -5.26
N GLU A 198 14.29 3.13 -6.32
CA GLU A 198 15.28 4.19 -6.45
C GLU A 198 14.60 5.55 -6.75
N ILE A 199 15.27 6.66 -6.40
CA ILE A 199 14.93 8.00 -6.84
C ILE A 199 15.75 8.29 -8.10
N ASP A 200 15.20 7.92 -9.23
CA ASP A 200 15.76 8.10 -10.56
C ASP A 200 14.83 8.97 -11.43
N THR A 201 15.24 9.16 -12.68
CA THR A 201 14.39 9.77 -13.72
C THR A 201 13.74 8.74 -14.64
N GLU A 202 13.95 7.45 -14.36
CA GLU A 202 13.49 6.36 -15.20
C GLU A 202 12.05 6.00 -14.84
N ASP A 203 11.21 5.76 -15.86
CA ASP A 203 9.86 5.27 -15.64
C ASP A 203 9.83 3.74 -15.46
N LEU A 204 10.87 3.05 -15.94
CA LEU A 204 11.06 1.60 -15.89
C LEU A 204 12.51 1.26 -15.53
N PRO A 205 12.80 0.18 -14.80
CA PRO A 205 14.17 -0.21 -14.41
C PRO A 205 15.15 -0.55 -15.54
N GLU A 206 14.67 -0.62 -16.79
CA GLU A 206 15.51 -0.88 -17.98
C GLU A 206 15.55 0.36 -18.90
N ASP A 207 14.94 1.47 -18.47
CA ASP A 207 14.81 2.68 -19.27
C ASP A 207 15.85 3.71 -18.85
N ASN A 208 17.06 3.57 -19.38
CA ASN A 208 18.18 4.50 -19.14
C ASN A 208 17.98 5.90 -19.80
N GLN A 209 16.74 6.31 -20.04
CA GLN A 209 16.39 7.64 -20.53
C GLN A 209 16.17 8.61 -19.37
N GLY A 210 16.53 9.88 -19.59
CA GLY A 210 16.34 10.96 -18.62
C GLY A 210 17.64 11.64 -18.21
N ASP A 211 17.52 12.62 -17.32
CA ASP A 211 18.65 13.45 -16.87
C ASP A 211 19.50 12.76 -15.79
N ASN A 212 18.97 11.70 -15.14
CA ASN A 212 19.68 10.92 -14.13
C ASN A 212 19.23 9.44 -14.09
N PRO A 213 19.54 8.66 -15.13
CA PRO A 213 19.34 7.21 -15.14
C PRO A 213 20.28 6.54 -14.13
N ASP A 214 19.79 5.56 -13.37
CA ASP A 214 20.57 4.78 -12.38
C ASP A 214 21.52 5.60 -11.46
N PRO A 215 21.03 6.47 -10.55
CA PRO A 215 21.89 7.19 -9.59
C PRO A 215 22.81 6.28 -8.75
N PHE A 216 22.34 5.05 -8.49
CA PHE A 216 23.07 4.03 -7.73
C PHE A 216 24.39 3.61 -8.39
N SER A 217 24.41 3.57 -9.73
CA SER A 217 25.58 3.14 -10.50
C SER A 217 26.68 4.20 -10.49
N LEU A 218 27.94 3.76 -10.37
CA LEU A 218 29.09 4.65 -10.53
C LEU A 218 29.43 4.92 -12.00
N GLU A 219 28.87 4.14 -12.92
CA GLU A 219 28.97 4.35 -14.36
C GLU A 219 27.98 5.39 -14.89
N ASN A 220 27.06 5.86 -14.04
CA ASN A 220 26.10 6.89 -14.41
C ASN A 220 26.80 8.13 -14.98
N SER A 221 26.33 8.53 -16.17
CA SER A 221 26.85 9.64 -16.95
C SER A 221 26.71 11.00 -16.25
N ASN A 222 25.74 11.13 -15.34
CA ASN A 222 25.55 12.30 -14.49
C ASN A 222 26.57 12.30 -13.34
N THR A 223 27.66 13.06 -13.51
CA THR A 223 28.74 13.14 -12.53
C THR A 223 28.35 13.74 -11.18
N GLU A 224 27.24 14.48 -11.10
CA GLU A 224 26.76 15.10 -9.86
C GLU A 224 25.97 14.12 -8.98
N MET A 225 25.31 13.13 -9.60
CA MET A 225 24.39 12.20 -8.94
C MET A 225 24.82 10.73 -8.99
N ARG A 226 25.92 10.38 -9.68
CA ARG A 226 26.48 9.03 -9.69
C ARG A 226 26.96 8.54 -8.32
N GLY A 227 26.80 7.25 -8.07
CA GLY A 227 27.26 6.61 -6.83
C GLY A 227 26.50 7.10 -5.60
N VAL A 228 25.23 7.47 -5.77
CA VAL A 228 24.36 7.90 -4.68
C VAL A 228 23.31 6.83 -4.47
N VAL A 229 23.14 6.42 -3.22
CA VAL A 229 22.03 5.57 -2.81
C VAL A 229 20.84 6.47 -2.49
N ALA A 230 19.90 6.56 -3.42
CA ALA A 230 18.71 7.38 -3.28
C ALA A 230 17.47 6.48 -3.19
N VAL A 231 17.05 6.13 -1.97
CA VAL A 231 15.95 5.19 -1.74
C VAL A 231 14.65 5.96 -1.51
N ARG A 232 13.58 5.48 -2.14
CA ARG A 232 12.19 5.87 -1.95
C ARG A 232 11.39 4.72 -1.36
N ILE A 233 10.63 4.99 -0.31
CA ILE A 233 9.65 4.04 0.26
C ILE A 233 8.25 4.59 0.07
N HIS A 234 7.37 3.75 -0.48
CA HIS A 234 5.96 4.07 -0.72
C HIS A 234 5.07 3.38 0.29
N TYR A 235 4.13 4.12 0.87
CA TYR A 235 3.08 3.59 1.75
C TYR A 235 1.70 4.04 1.27
N PRO A 236 0.79 3.13 0.86
CA PRO A 236 -0.55 3.51 0.45
C PRO A 236 -1.40 3.78 1.68
N ALA A 237 -1.50 5.03 2.10
CA ALA A 237 -2.32 5.41 3.25
C ALA A 237 -3.80 5.53 2.82
N GLN A 238 -4.65 4.66 3.36
CA GLN A 238 -6.10 4.69 3.11
C GLN A 238 -6.87 4.96 4.40
N SER A 239 -7.85 5.86 4.34
CA SER A 239 -8.70 6.19 5.47
C SER A 239 -9.88 5.21 5.56
N ALA A 240 -10.09 4.65 6.76
CA ALA A 240 -11.29 3.87 7.07
C ALA A 240 -12.51 4.74 7.44
N TRP A 241 -12.35 6.08 7.53
CA TRP A 241 -13.37 7.01 8.01
C TRP A 241 -13.80 8.04 6.97
N LEU A 242 -12.94 8.31 5.98
CA LEU A 242 -13.18 9.33 4.95
C LEU A 242 -13.34 8.66 3.59
N SER A 243 -14.36 9.10 2.85
CA SER A 243 -14.61 8.66 1.47
C SER A 243 -13.95 9.60 0.46
N SER A 244 -13.65 9.06 -0.72
CA SER A 244 -13.09 9.82 -1.82
C SER A 244 -14.18 10.37 -2.74
N TYR A 245 -14.09 11.67 -3.02
CA TYR A 245 -14.95 12.38 -3.96
C TYR A 245 -14.11 13.01 -5.07
N GLN A 246 -14.72 13.33 -6.20
CA GLN A 246 -14.04 13.94 -7.33
C GLN A 246 -13.67 15.38 -7.03
N ASP A 247 -12.48 15.80 -7.44
CA ASP A 247 -12.10 17.20 -7.30
C ASP A 247 -12.84 18.05 -8.35
N ARG A 248 -13.63 19.02 -7.88
CA ARG A 248 -14.37 19.99 -8.70
C ARG A 248 -13.75 21.39 -8.62
N GLY A 249 -12.60 21.53 -7.94
CA GLY A 249 -11.94 22.79 -7.67
C GLY A 249 -12.16 23.30 -6.23
N VAL A 250 -11.47 24.39 -5.91
CA VAL A 250 -11.42 24.97 -4.56
C VAL A 250 -12.82 25.37 -4.09
N LEU A 251 -13.24 24.81 -2.94
CA LEU A 251 -14.53 25.10 -2.28
C LEU A 251 -15.77 24.80 -3.12
N VAL A 252 -15.65 24.01 -4.20
CA VAL A 252 -16.81 23.54 -4.96
C VAL A 252 -17.35 22.28 -4.28
N PRO A 253 -18.60 22.27 -3.80
CA PRO A 253 -19.19 21.09 -3.18
C PRO A 253 -19.20 19.91 -4.16
N ASN A 254 -18.64 18.78 -3.74
CA ASN A 254 -18.47 17.58 -4.56
C ASN A 254 -19.09 16.32 -3.91
N ALA A 255 -19.91 16.49 -2.86
CA ALA A 255 -20.52 15.39 -2.13
C ALA A 255 -21.47 14.53 -3.00
N ALA A 256 -21.94 15.05 -4.13
CA ALA A 256 -22.76 14.32 -5.09
C ALA A 256 -21.94 13.52 -6.12
N ASP A 257 -20.62 13.67 -6.15
CA ASP A 257 -19.72 13.06 -7.14
C ASP A 257 -18.69 12.14 -6.46
N PRO A 258 -19.12 10.99 -5.91
CA PRO A 258 -18.18 10.06 -5.29
C PRO A 258 -17.27 9.38 -6.31
N ASN A 259 -16.10 8.96 -5.85
CA ASN A 259 -15.25 8.04 -6.62
C ASN A 259 -15.78 6.62 -6.41
N VAL A 260 -16.64 6.17 -7.32
CA VAL A 260 -17.22 4.83 -7.29
C VAL A 260 -16.14 3.78 -7.45
N ALA A 261 -16.22 2.72 -6.65
CA ALA A 261 -15.31 1.59 -6.70
C ALA A 261 -15.75 0.61 -7.80
N ASP A 262 -15.00 0.62 -8.90
CA ASP A 262 -15.18 -0.28 -10.03
C ASP A 262 -13.82 -0.77 -10.51
N ASP A 263 -13.43 -1.97 -10.07
CA ASP A 263 -12.17 -2.59 -10.47
C ASP A 263 -12.18 -3.02 -11.96
N SER A 264 -13.36 -3.19 -12.58
CA SER A 264 -13.46 -3.57 -14.00
C SER A 264 -13.11 -2.42 -14.95
N ALA A 265 -13.23 -1.19 -14.47
CA ALA A 265 -12.91 0.03 -15.23
C ALA A 265 -11.47 0.54 -15.00
N VAL A 266 -10.67 -0.13 -14.16
CA VAL A 266 -9.29 0.28 -13.87
C VAL A 266 -8.39 0.03 -15.08
N VAL A 267 -7.61 1.04 -15.46
CA VAL A 267 -6.66 0.98 -16.56
C VAL A 267 -5.24 1.14 -16.03
N VAL A 268 -4.35 0.19 -16.35
CA VAL A 268 -2.94 0.23 -15.94
C VAL A 268 -2.13 0.94 -17.02
N THR A 269 -1.32 1.95 -16.64
CA THR A 269 -0.50 2.73 -17.59
C THR A 269 0.88 2.12 -17.85
N ASN A 270 1.46 1.44 -16.85
CA ASN A 270 2.75 0.74 -16.94
C ASN A 270 2.59 -0.76 -16.63
N GLY A 271 1.80 -1.46 -17.46
CA GLY A 271 1.54 -2.89 -17.24
C GLY A 271 2.80 -3.77 -17.20
N SER A 272 3.90 -3.33 -17.83
CA SER A 272 5.19 -4.01 -17.80
C SER A 272 5.89 -3.97 -16.44
N SER A 273 5.60 -3.00 -15.58
CA SER A 273 6.19 -2.90 -14.22
C SER A 273 5.52 -3.82 -13.20
N GLN A 274 4.51 -4.60 -13.62
CA GLN A 274 3.78 -5.49 -12.72
C GLN A 274 4.61 -6.75 -12.44
N THR A 275 5.09 -6.94 -11.21
CA THR A 275 5.99 -8.05 -10.78
C THR A 275 5.26 -9.39 -10.59
N GLY A 276 4.09 -9.56 -11.19
CA GLY A 276 3.24 -10.72 -10.96
C GLY A 276 1.92 -10.68 -11.71
N SER A 277 1.04 -11.62 -11.38
CA SER A 277 -0.34 -11.65 -11.88
C SER A 277 -1.32 -11.19 -10.81
N LEU A 278 -2.39 -10.52 -11.25
CA LEU A 278 -3.44 -10.04 -10.34
C LEU A 278 -4.21 -11.23 -9.77
N ILE A 279 -4.45 -11.19 -8.46
CA ILE A 279 -5.34 -12.14 -7.79
C ILE A 279 -6.76 -11.59 -7.91
N GLU A 280 -7.69 -12.39 -8.42
CA GLU A 280 -9.10 -12.01 -8.44
C GLU A 280 -9.60 -11.94 -7.00
N ARG A 281 -9.84 -10.73 -6.52
CA ARG A 281 -10.33 -10.46 -5.17
C ARG A 281 -11.57 -9.58 -5.26
N PRO A 282 -12.72 -10.01 -4.76
CA PRO A 282 -13.91 -9.19 -4.83
C PRO A 282 -13.78 -7.98 -3.88
N LEU A 283 -14.44 -6.88 -4.23
CA LEU A 283 -14.58 -5.72 -3.35
C LEU A 283 -15.55 -6.03 -2.19
N ILE A 284 -16.53 -6.91 -2.44
CA ILE A 284 -17.53 -7.40 -1.49
C ILE A 284 -17.47 -8.93 -1.49
N GLY A 285 -17.08 -9.51 -0.36
CA GLY A 285 -17.15 -10.95 -0.12
C GLY A 285 -18.44 -11.36 0.57
N THR A 286 -18.55 -12.65 0.89
CA THR A 286 -19.64 -13.21 1.68
C THR A 286 -19.03 -13.96 2.87
N ASN A 287 -19.54 -13.75 4.09
CA ASN A 287 -19.06 -14.50 5.26
C ASN A 287 -19.63 -15.92 5.29
N SER A 288 -19.17 -16.72 6.26
CA SER A 288 -19.65 -18.10 6.48
C SER A 288 -21.16 -18.21 6.77
N ASN A 289 -21.83 -17.11 7.11
CA ASN A 289 -23.28 -17.06 7.32
C ASN A 289 -24.05 -16.60 6.07
N GLY A 290 -23.39 -16.37 4.94
CA GLY A 290 -24.04 -15.89 3.72
C GLY A 290 -24.28 -14.37 3.68
N GLU A 291 -23.74 -13.61 4.62
CA GLU A 291 -23.89 -12.14 4.68
C GLU A 291 -22.78 -11.45 3.89
N GLN A 292 -23.13 -10.39 3.17
CA GLN A 292 -22.16 -9.58 2.44
C GLN A 292 -21.21 -8.88 3.41
N ILE A 293 -19.91 -9.10 3.23
CA ILE A 293 -18.85 -8.45 3.98
C ILE A 293 -17.95 -7.67 3.03
N TYR A 294 -17.51 -6.49 3.46
CA TYR A 294 -16.61 -5.68 2.67
C TYR A 294 -15.19 -6.21 2.80
N ALA A 295 -14.46 -6.29 1.69
CA ALA A 295 -13.06 -6.75 1.67
C ALA A 295 -12.08 -5.77 2.36
N GLY A 296 -12.59 -4.66 2.91
CA GLY A 296 -11.83 -3.68 3.67
C GLY A 296 -11.23 -2.56 2.82
N THR A 297 -10.47 -1.68 3.49
CA THR A 297 -9.84 -0.51 2.87
C THR A 297 -8.74 -0.89 1.88
N TYR A 298 -8.16 -2.09 1.97
CA TYR A 298 -7.12 -2.56 1.05
C TYR A 298 -7.59 -3.76 0.21
N GLY A 299 -8.91 -3.99 0.15
CA GLY A 299 -9.52 -5.07 -0.61
C GLY A 299 -9.59 -4.78 -2.12
N GLY A 300 -10.14 -5.73 -2.86
CA GLY A 300 -10.24 -5.67 -4.32
C GLY A 300 -8.98 -6.13 -5.04
N LYS A 301 -9.12 -6.37 -6.35
CA LYS A 301 -8.08 -6.89 -7.24
C LYS A 301 -6.82 -6.02 -7.24
N TYR A 302 -7.03 -4.71 -7.18
CA TYR A 302 -5.95 -3.72 -7.19
C TYR A 302 -5.58 -3.21 -5.79
N GLY A 303 -6.19 -3.70 -4.71
CA GLY A 303 -5.94 -3.16 -3.37
C GLY A 303 -6.41 -1.71 -3.16
N LEU A 304 -7.31 -1.23 -4.02
CA LEU A 304 -7.88 0.13 -3.96
C LEU A 304 -9.07 0.26 -2.99
N GLY A 305 -9.56 -0.88 -2.49
CA GLY A 305 -10.54 -0.98 -1.42
C GLY A 305 -11.90 -0.36 -1.70
N ILE A 306 -12.76 -0.47 -0.69
CA ILE A 306 -14.04 0.23 -0.57
C ILE A 306 -14.24 0.73 0.85
N HIS A 307 -14.96 1.84 0.98
CA HIS A 307 -15.43 2.31 2.28
C HIS A 307 -16.81 1.69 2.56
N GLY A 308 -16.83 0.65 3.40
CA GLY A 308 -18.03 -0.15 3.66
C GLY A 308 -19.23 0.59 4.28
N ALA A 309 -19.01 1.77 4.86
CA ALA A 309 -20.10 2.58 5.41
C ALA A 309 -20.88 3.39 4.34
N MET A 310 -20.35 3.54 3.12
CA MET A 310 -20.94 4.35 2.06
C MET A 310 -21.14 3.56 0.77
N THR A 311 -22.20 2.76 0.73
CA THR A 311 -22.51 1.80 -0.35
C THR A 311 -23.94 1.91 -0.87
N SER A 312 -24.63 3.01 -0.57
CA SER A 312 -25.99 3.25 -1.04
C SER A 312 -26.02 3.26 -2.58
N PRO A 313 -26.87 2.43 -3.21
CA PRO A 313 -27.02 2.39 -4.67
C PRO A 313 -27.44 3.74 -5.26
N GLU A 314 -28.11 4.59 -4.49
CA GLU A 314 -28.45 5.96 -4.89
C GLU A 314 -27.22 6.85 -5.08
N LEU A 315 -26.13 6.57 -4.34
CA LEU A 315 -24.85 7.29 -4.44
C LEU A 315 -23.89 6.65 -5.44
N THR A 316 -23.92 5.32 -5.58
CA THR A 316 -22.92 4.57 -6.36
C THR A 316 -23.44 4.03 -7.70
N GLY A 317 -24.74 4.17 -7.97
CA GLY A 317 -25.38 3.59 -9.15
C GLY A 317 -25.21 2.07 -9.18
N SER A 318 -24.50 1.58 -10.20
CA SER A 318 -24.18 0.15 -10.36
C SER A 318 -22.88 -0.29 -9.67
N GLY A 319 -22.13 0.63 -9.07
CA GLY A 319 -20.86 0.30 -8.43
C GLY A 319 -21.00 -0.30 -7.04
N SER A 320 -20.00 -1.09 -6.62
CA SER A 320 -20.01 -1.83 -5.35
C SER A 320 -19.87 -0.96 -4.10
N GLY A 321 -19.44 0.30 -4.24
CA GLY A 321 -19.23 1.20 -3.11
C GLY A 321 -18.48 2.47 -3.50
N ILE A 322 -18.09 3.27 -2.51
CA ILE A 322 -17.22 4.43 -2.71
C ILE A 322 -15.79 4.07 -2.29
N ARG A 323 -14.79 4.54 -3.05
CA ARG A 323 -13.37 4.39 -2.69
C ARG A 323 -13.06 5.15 -1.39
N PRO A 324 -12.21 4.61 -0.51
CA PRO A 324 -11.72 5.34 0.64
C PRO A 324 -10.85 6.55 0.20
N TYR A 325 -10.80 7.59 1.03
CA TYR A 325 -9.84 8.68 0.85
C TYR A 325 -8.43 8.12 1.02
N ARG A 326 -7.60 8.29 -0.01
CA ARG A 326 -6.27 7.69 -0.09
C ARG A 326 -5.21 8.68 -0.52
N ARG A 327 -3.99 8.48 -0.02
CA ARG A 327 -2.76 9.14 -0.45
C ARG A 327 -1.64 8.11 -0.43
N VAL A 328 -0.68 8.20 -1.35
CA VAL A 328 0.58 7.47 -1.20
C VAL A 328 1.52 8.39 -0.45
N LEU A 329 1.88 7.99 0.77
CA LEU A 329 2.93 8.65 1.52
C LEU A 329 4.27 8.15 0.97
N VAL A 330 5.17 9.10 0.73
CA VAL A 330 6.48 8.81 0.16
C VAL A 330 7.51 9.38 1.11
N SER A 331 8.52 8.57 1.42
CA SER A 331 9.70 9.05 2.12
C SER A 331 10.95 8.68 1.33
N ASN A 332 11.91 9.60 1.39
CA ASN A 332 13.13 9.56 0.63
C ASN A 332 14.32 9.67 1.59
N ALA A 333 15.40 8.97 1.27
CA ALA A 333 16.68 9.11 1.92
C ALA A 333 17.81 8.99 0.89
N ILE A 334 18.82 9.84 1.04
CA ILE A 334 19.92 9.96 0.08
C ILE A 334 21.23 9.88 0.84
N PHE A 335 22.05 8.89 0.50
CA PHE A 335 23.38 8.68 1.07
C PHE A 335 24.41 8.49 -0.05
N ARG A 336 25.65 8.89 0.20
CA ARG A 336 26.74 8.59 -0.74
C ARG A 336 27.16 7.13 -0.57
N ARG A 337 27.25 6.42 -1.69
CA ARG A 337 27.74 5.03 -1.69
C ARG A 337 29.23 4.99 -1.37
N GLU A 338 29.60 4.11 -0.44
CA GLU A 338 30.99 3.85 -0.12
C GLU A 338 31.56 2.86 -1.15
N ILE A 339 32.75 3.17 -1.68
CA ILE A 339 33.46 2.29 -2.61
C ILE A 339 34.43 1.44 -1.80
N PHE A 340 34.14 0.16 -1.70
CA PHE A 340 35.03 -0.81 -1.09
C PHE A 340 35.96 -1.32 -2.18
N THR A 341 37.18 -0.78 -2.24
CA THR A 341 38.21 -1.33 -3.12
C THR A 341 38.63 -2.70 -2.56
N SER A 342 38.44 -3.76 -3.34
CA SER A 342 39.03 -5.06 -3.04
C SER A 342 40.54 -4.99 -3.31
N ASN A 343 41.27 -4.25 -2.49
CA ASN A 343 42.71 -4.29 -2.47
C ASN A 343 43.17 -4.46 -1.03
N SER A 344 43.31 -5.71 -0.61
CA SER A 344 44.43 -6.13 0.23
C SER A 344 44.77 -7.60 -0.05
N PRO A 345 46.08 -7.91 -0.11
CA PRO A 345 46.67 -9.15 -0.63
C PRO A 345 46.39 -10.42 0.18
#